data_AF-A0A6N4ABQ0-F1
#
_entry.id   AF-A0A6N4ABQ0-F1
#
_cell.length_a   1.000
_cell.length_b   1.000
_cell.length_c   1.000
_cell.angle_alpha   90.00
_cell.angle_beta   90.00
_cell.angle_gamma   90.00
#
_symmetry.space_group_name_H-M   'P 1'
#
loop_
_entity.id
_entity.type
_entity.pdbx_description
1 polymer ?
#
loop_
_entity_poly.entity_id
_entity_poly.type
_entity_poly.pdbx_seq_one_letter_code
_entity_poly.pdbx_strand_id
1 'polypeptide(L)'
;MRIKNWILYSGIGCLLLGSLILYFFDGEYLNSRQDINGAFLPILLFGIIIAPVFEEIAFRGYFSKIKKLQILSLVILLLYVIIFFNIINLSLFLLFLLLLIINKGKENNFIFIVSIIFFGVMHYKISDFTSLLAFNSIFFQIGFGAILLWIVINFNLKRAILLHSLINLTLFTFEYFYIINETDFSQKRIENKEIYVEWKKEFNFLPKRQEITASETSFEAKNYDALELYRAIQPLDKKEKQLFAKEPFISYTINFQLKDSINANSGLGLDLDELAEQYLKFSIEHNILAPK
;
A
#
# COMPACT_ATOMS: atom_id res chain seq x y z
N MET A 1 -28.11 23.60 14.91
CA MET A 1 -27.24 22.93 13.92
C MET A 1 -27.98 21.68 13.47
N ARG A 2 -28.34 21.52 12.18
CA ARG A 2 -29.04 20.31 11.72
C ARG A 2 -28.03 19.17 11.64
N ILE A 3 -28.28 18.09 12.38
CA ILE A 3 -27.45 16.88 12.38
C ILE A 3 -27.51 16.26 10.98
N LYS A 4 -26.37 16.15 10.28
CA LYS A 4 -26.32 15.71 8.87
C LYS A 4 -26.29 14.18 8.76
N ASN A 5 -27.27 13.50 9.34
CA ASN A 5 -27.35 12.04 9.40
C ASN A 5 -27.27 11.35 8.04
N TRP A 6 -27.68 12.00 6.95
CA TRP A 6 -27.51 11.47 5.60
C TRP A 6 -26.05 11.14 5.27
N ILE A 7 -25.07 11.90 5.79
CA ILE A 7 -23.64 11.62 5.58
C ILE A 7 -23.25 10.29 6.24
N LEU A 8 -23.74 10.04 7.47
CA LEU A 8 -23.51 8.79 8.19
C LEU A 8 -24.18 7.61 7.48
N TYR A 9 -25.41 7.76 7.01
CA TYR A 9 -26.13 6.71 6.27
C TYR A 9 -25.48 6.42 4.91
N SER A 10 -25.02 7.44 4.18
CA SER A 10 -24.20 7.26 2.97
C SER A 10 -22.90 6.52 3.29
N GLY A 11 -22.24 6.85 4.40
CA GLY A 11 -21.03 6.16 4.85
C GLY A 11 -21.26 4.67 5.08
N ILE A 12 -22.27 4.32 5.88
CA ILE A 12 -22.67 2.93 6.14
C ILE A 12 -23.06 2.22 4.84
N GLY A 13 -23.81 2.88 3.95
CA GLY A 13 -24.17 2.34 2.63
C GLY A 13 -22.95 2.01 1.76
N CYS A 14 -21.93 2.87 1.76
CA CYS A 14 -20.68 2.60 1.05
C CYS A 14 -19.88 1.45 1.67
N LEU A 15 -19.82 1.33 3.00
CA LEU A 15 -19.21 0.16 3.66
C LEU A 15 -19.93 -1.14 3.27
N LEU A 16 -21.27 -1.14 3.25
CA LEU A 16 -22.06 -2.29 2.80
C LEU A 16 -21.81 -2.62 1.32
N LEU A 17 -21.75 -1.64 0.43
CA LEU A 17 -21.43 -1.85 -0.99
C LEU A 17 -20.02 -2.44 -1.18
N GLY A 18 -19.02 -1.95 -0.46
CA GLY A 18 -17.66 -2.50 -0.47
C GLY A 18 -17.63 -3.97 -0.03
N SER A 19 -18.38 -4.31 1.02
CA SER A 19 -18.52 -5.69 1.50
C SER A 19 -19.28 -6.59 0.52
N LEU A 20 -20.32 -6.08 -0.18
CA LEU A 20 -21.04 -6.84 -1.19
C LEU A 20 -20.18 -7.12 -2.43
N ILE A 21 -19.31 -6.18 -2.83
CA ILE A 21 -18.35 -6.42 -3.91
C ILE A 21 -17.37 -7.53 -3.51
N LEU A 22 -16.82 -7.48 -2.29
CA LEU A 22 -15.97 -8.57 -1.77
C LEU A 22 -16.68 -9.93 -1.70
N TYR A 23 -17.98 -9.96 -1.44
CA TYR A 23 -18.74 -11.20 -1.32
C TYR A 23 -19.11 -11.84 -2.67
N PHE A 24 -19.42 -11.02 -3.67
CA PHE A 24 -19.90 -11.50 -4.98
C PHE A 24 -18.82 -11.61 -6.06
N PHE A 25 -17.68 -10.94 -5.89
CA PHE A 25 -16.57 -10.99 -6.85
C PHE A 25 -15.36 -11.64 -6.19
N ASP A 26 -15.00 -12.82 -6.67
CA ASP A 26 -13.79 -13.54 -6.28
C ASP A 26 -12.63 -13.19 -7.24
N GLY A 27 -11.39 -13.25 -6.74
CA GLY A 27 -10.17 -13.01 -7.51
C GLY A 27 -9.12 -12.15 -6.81
N GLU A 28 -7.84 -12.46 -7.06
CA GLU A 28 -6.72 -11.62 -6.65
C GLU A 28 -6.73 -10.29 -7.44
N TYR A 29 -7.03 -9.19 -6.76
CA TYR A 29 -6.86 -7.85 -7.33
C TYR A 29 -5.69 -7.12 -6.69
N LEU A 30 -4.65 -6.92 -7.52
CA LEU A 30 -3.45 -6.19 -7.17
C LEU A 30 -3.63 -4.70 -7.48
N ASN A 31 -3.57 -3.88 -6.44
CA ASN A 31 -3.66 -2.43 -6.55
C ASN A 31 -2.34 -1.75 -6.19
N SER A 32 -2.16 -0.51 -6.65
CA SER A 32 -0.93 0.24 -6.42
C SER A 32 -0.60 0.56 -4.95
N ARG A 33 -1.49 0.25 -3.98
CA ARG A 33 -1.22 0.36 -2.53
C ARG A 33 -0.63 -0.89 -1.89
N GLN A 34 -0.62 -2.05 -2.57
CA GLN A 34 -0.06 -3.30 -2.01
C GLN A 34 1.47 -3.43 -2.22
N ASP A 35 2.07 -2.52 -2.97
CA ASP A 35 3.52 -2.41 -3.19
C ASP A 35 4.23 -1.79 -1.95
N ILE A 36 4.06 -2.41 -0.78
CA ILE A 36 4.58 -1.96 0.51
C ILE A 36 5.82 -2.79 0.89
N ASN A 37 6.99 -2.17 0.74
CA ASN A 37 8.25 -2.72 1.20
C ASN A 37 8.70 -2.04 2.51
N GLY A 38 9.39 -2.79 3.37
CA GLY A 38 9.92 -2.30 4.65
C GLY A 38 9.35 -3.01 5.88
N ALA A 39 9.69 -2.47 7.07
CA ALA A 39 9.30 -3.05 8.35
C ALA A 39 7.91 -2.61 8.81
N PHE A 40 7.18 -3.54 9.44
CA PHE A 40 5.80 -3.34 9.87
C PHE A 40 5.64 -2.24 10.94
N LEU A 41 6.45 -2.23 12.01
CA LEU A 41 6.25 -1.28 13.11
C LEU A 41 6.38 0.20 12.71
N PRO A 42 7.39 0.64 11.92
CA PRO A 42 7.44 2.01 11.40
C PRO A 42 6.19 2.40 10.58
N ILE A 43 5.72 1.49 9.73
CA ILE A 43 4.57 1.72 8.84
C ILE A 43 3.26 1.77 9.65
N LEU A 44 3.09 0.87 10.62
CA LEU A 44 2.02 0.92 11.63
C LEU A 44 2.02 2.27 12.35
N LEU A 45 3.14 2.67 12.98
CA LEU A 45 3.21 3.91 13.75
C LEU A 45 2.91 5.14 12.89
N PHE A 46 3.42 5.19 11.66
CA PHE A 46 3.05 6.23 10.70
C PHE A 46 1.55 6.23 10.40
N GLY A 47 0.98 5.06 10.07
CA GLY A 47 -0.42 4.88 9.70
C GLY A 47 -1.44 5.09 10.83
N ILE A 48 -1.04 4.91 12.10
CA ILE A 48 -1.93 5.12 13.26
C ILE A 48 -1.78 6.49 13.92
N ILE A 49 -0.61 7.15 13.82
CA ILE A 49 -0.35 8.44 14.51
C ILE A 49 -0.22 9.60 13.51
N ILE A 50 0.62 9.45 12.48
CA ILE A 50 1.02 10.56 11.61
C ILE A 50 -0.01 10.76 10.50
N ALA A 51 -0.29 9.73 9.71
CA ALA A 51 -1.21 9.81 8.57
C ALA A 51 -2.61 10.31 8.96
N PRO A 52 -3.27 9.81 10.04
CA PRO A 52 -4.59 10.29 10.43
C PRO A 52 -4.61 11.78 10.78
N VAL A 53 -3.54 12.32 11.39
CA VAL A 53 -3.47 13.76 11.69
C VAL A 53 -3.41 14.60 10.41
N PHE A 54 -2.56 14.24 9.46
CA PHE A 54 -2.42 14.98 8.20
C PHE A 54 -3.63 14.83 7.29
N GLU A 55 -4.20 13.63 7.17
CA GLU A 55 -5.37 13.36 6.34
C GLU A 55 -6.63 14.03 6.90
N GLU A 56 -6.89 13.96 8.20
CA GLU A 56 -8.05 14.65 8.79
C GLU A 56 -7.93 16.17 8.65
N ILE A 57 -6.73 16.75 8.84
CA ILE A 57 -6.54 18.20 8.61
C ILE A 57 -6.74 18.53 7.13
N ALA A 58 -6.17 17.76 6.20
CA ALA A 58 -6.30 18.01 4.76
C ALA A 58 -7.76 17.94 4.28
N PHE A 59 -8.46 16.84 4.54
CA PHE A 59 -9.79 16.56 3.97
C PHE A 59 -10.94 17.13 4.79
N ARG A 60 -10.77 17.32 6.12
CA ARG A 60 -11.85 17.78 7.01
C ARG A 60 -11.53 19.08 7.77
N GLY A 61 -10.30 19.57 7.75
CA GLY A 61 -9.91 20.82 8.43
C GLY A 61 -10.69 22.05 7.94
N TYR A 62 -11.10 22.10 6.66
CA TYR A 62 -11.98 23.15 6.14
C TYR A 62 -13.36 23.21 6.83
N PHE A 63 -13.91 22.07 7.25
CA PHE A 63 -15.20 22.02 7.97
C PHE A 63 -15.06 22.29 9.48
N SER A 64 -13.84 22.51 9.97
CA SER A 64 -13.60 22.98 11.32
C SER A 64 -14.07 24.43 11.51
N LYS A 65 -14.46 24.78 12.74
CA LYS A 65 -14.82 26.15 13.14
C LYS A 65 -13.60 27.09 13.25
N ILE A 66 -12.38 26.57 13.10
CA ILE A 66 -11.12 27.30 13.33
C ILE A 66 -10.52 27.74 12.00
N LYS A 67 -10.57 29.04 11.68
CA LYS A 67 -10.05 29.62 10.42
C LYS A 67 -8.62 29.17 10.05
N LYS A 68 -7.72 29.05 11.04
CA LYS A 68 -6.34 28.56 10.82
C LYS A 68 -6.31 27.12 10.25
N LEU A 69 -7.20 26.24 10.73
CA LEU A 69 -7.31 24.87 10.20
C LEU A 69 -7.96 24.83 8.81
N GLN A 70 -8.83 25.80 8.49
CA GLN A 70 -9.42 25.89 7.15
C GLN A 70 -8.37 26.26 6.09
N ILE A 71 -7.47 27.19 6.40
CA ILE A 71 -6.35 27.54 5.52
C ILE A 71 -5.35 26.39 5.44
N LEU A 72 -4.97 25.81 6.59
CA LEU A 72 -4.03 24.68 6.65
C LEU A 72 -4.54 23.46 5.88
N SER A 73 -5.84 23.17 5.95
CA SER A 73 -6.52 22.13 5.15
C SER A 73 -6.26 22.30 3.66
N LEU A 74 -6.45 23.51 3.11
CA LEU A 74 -6.21 23.78 1.69
C LEU A 74 -4.72 23.66 1.30
N VAL A 75 -3.80 24.08 2.18
CA VAL A 75 -2.35 23.95 1.95
C VAL A 75 -1.92 22.48 1.93
N ILE A 76 -2.32 21.69 2.94
CA ILE A 76 -1.96 20.26 2.99
C ILE A 76 -2.64 19.49 1.85
N LEU A 77 -3.89 19.82 1.50
CA LEU A 77 -4.59 19.20 0.38
C LEU A 77 -3.90 19.50 -0.97
N LEU A 78 -3.39 20.72 -1.18
CA LEU A 78 -2.56 21.05 -2.35
C LEU A 78 -1.24 20.24 -2.35
N LEU A 79 -0.59 20.07 -1.20
CA LEU A 79 0.61 19.22 -1.10
C LEU A 79 0.30 17.76 -1.43
N TYR A 80 -0.84 17.21 -0.97
CA TYR A 80 -1.28 15.86 -1.39
C TYR A 80 -1.49 15.76 -2.91
N VAL A 81 -2.08 16.78 -3.56
CA VAL A 81 -2.25 16.79 -5.04
C VAL A 81 -0.91 16.84 -5.78
N ILE A 82 0.10 17.53 -5.23
CA ILE A 82 1.44 17.61 -5.83
C ILE A 82 2.21 16.29 -5.64
N ILE A 83 2.16 15.70 -4.45
CA ILE A 83 2.88 14.45 -4.13
C ILE A 83 2.24 13.26 -4.84
N PHE A 84 0.92 13.15 -4.82
CA PHE A 84 0.13 12.08 -5.43
C PHE A 84 -0.54 12.57 -6.72
N PHE A 85 0.26 13.20 -7.59
CA PHE A 85 -0.25 13.85 -8.80
C PHE A 85 -0.87 12.85 -9.77
N ASN A 86 -2.16 13.04 -10.04
CA ASN A 86 -2.86 12.48 -11.19
C ASN A 86 -4.02 13.41 -11.59
N ILE A 87 -4.55 13.22 -12.81
CA ILE A 87 -5.60 14.11 -13.35
C ILE A 87 -6.90 14.09 -12.54
N ILE A 88 -7.21 12.97 -11.88
CA ILE A 88 -8.43 12.82 -11.07
C ILE A 88 -8.28 13.62 -9.77
N ASN A 89 -7.15 13.49 -9.09
CA ASN A 89 -6.82 14.26 -7.88
C ASN A 89 -6.80 15.77 -8.14
N LEU A 90 -6.19 16.20 -9.26
CA LEU A 90 -6.23 17.61 -9.67
C LEU A 90 -7.66 18.08 -9.96
N SER A 91 -8.44 17.28 -10.69
CA SER A 91 -9.83 17.64 -11.05
C SER A 91 -10.74 17.75 -9.82
N LEU A 92 -10.61 16.82 -8.86
CA LEU A 92 -11.37 16.84 -7.60
C LEU A 92 -10.96 18.03 -6.71
N PHE A 93 -9.67 18.38 -6.66
CA PHE A 93 -9.20 19.57 -5.96
C PHE A 93 -9.73 20.88 -6.58
N LEU A 94 -9.65 21.02 -7.91
CA LEU A 94 -10.18 22.19 -8.61
C LEU A 94 -11.71 22.30 -8.47
N LEU A 95 -12.44 21.19 -8.54
CA LEU A 95 -13.88 21.15 -8.29
C LEU A 95 -14.21 21.54 -6.84
N PHE A 96 -13.43 21.06 -5.86
CA PHE A 96 -13.58 21.44 -4.47
C PHE A 96 -13.40 22.96 -4.28
N LEU A 97 -12.29 23.53 -4.78
CA LEU A 97 -12.04 24.97 -4.75
C LEU A 97 -13.16 25.78 -5.44
N LEU A 98 -13.61 25.36 -6.62
CA LEU A 98 -14.69 26.00 -7.36
C LEU A 98 -15.98 26.04 -6.53
N LEU A 99 -16.34 24.93 -5.87
CA LEU A 99 -17.50 24.88 -4.98
C LEU A 99 -17.32 25.78 -3.75
N LEU A 100 -16.12 25.91 -3.18
CA LEU A 100 -15.88 26.85 -2.07
C LEU A 100 -16.09 28.32 -2.50
N ILE A 101 -15.61 28.68 -3.70
CA ILE A 101 -15.73 30.02 -4.29
C ILE A 101 -17.21 30.34 -4.60
N ILE A 102 -17.89 29.48 -5.37
CA ILE A 102 -19.28 29.71 -5.80
C ILE A 102 -20.22 29.84 -4.59
N ASN A 103 -20.06 28.98 -3.58
CA ASN A 103 -20.92 29.01 -2.39
C ASN A 103 -20.54 30.13 -1.40
N LYS A 104 -19.45 30.87 -1.63
CA LYS A 104 -18.93 31.92 -0.72
C LYS A 104 -18.81 31.43 0.74
N GLY A 105 -18.37 30.18 0.94
CA GLY A 105 -18.29 29.54 2.26
C GLY A 105 -19.62 29.19 2.93
N LYS A 106 -20.77 29.30 2.24
CA LYS A 106 -22.05 28.75 2.72
C LYS A 106 -22.03 27.22 2.63
N GLU A 107 -22.74 26.57 3.55
CA GLU A 107 -22.86 25.11 3.53
C GLU A 107 -23.61 24.63 2.28
N ASN A 108 -22.95 23.83 1.45
CA ASN A 108 -23.55 23.15 0.31
C ASN A 108 -23.23 21.64 0.41
N ASN A 109 -24.25 20.80 0.27
CA ASN A 109 -24.10 19.34 0.38
C ASN A 109 -23.11 18.76 -0.65
N PHE A 110 -22.98 19.36 -1.83
CA PHE A 110 -22.02 18.95 -2.85
C PHE A 110 -20.56 19.08 -2.39
N ILE A 111 -20.23 20.06 -1.52
CA ILE A 111 -18.87 20.21 -0.98
C ILE A 111 -18.49 18.99 -0.13
N PHE A 112 -19.43 18.47 0.68
CA PHE A 112 -19.20 17.26 1.47
C PHE A 112 -19.03 16.03 0.56
N ILE A 113 -19.88 15.89 -0.46
CA ILE A 113 -19.80 14.78 -1.43
C ILE A 113 -18.43 14.77 -2.13
N VAL A 114 -17.98 15.91 -2.66
CA VAL A 114 -16.66 16.02 -3.32
C VAL A 114 -15.51 15.74 -2.35
N SER A 115 -15.57 16.24 -1.10
CA SER A 115 -14.55 15.94 -0.08
C SER A 115 -14.45 14.44 0.25
N ILE A 116 -15.58 13.75 0.40
CA ILE A 116 -15.63 12.31 0.67
C ILE A 116 -15.08 11.51 -0.51
N ILE A 117 -15.54 11.82 -1.73
CA ILE A 117 -15.07 11.14 -2.95
C ILE A 117 -13.55 11.36 -3.13
N PHE A 118 -13.07 12.58 -2.90
CA PHE A 118 -11.66 12.91 -3.04
C PHE A 118 -10.79 12.13 -2.05
N PHE A 119 -11.19 12.03 -0.77
CA PHE A 119 -10.52 11.16 0.18
C PHE A 119 -10.54 9.68 -0.23
N GLY A 120 -11.64 9.20 -0.80
CA GLY A 120 -11.76 7.82 -1.27
C GLY A 120 -11.01 7.48 -2.56
N VAL A 121 -10.61 8.49 -3.34
CA VAL A 121 -9.97 8.33 -4.65
C VAL A 121 -8.48 8.69 -4.62
N MET A 122 -8.04 9.55 -3.70
CA MET A 122 -6.66 10.07 -3.65
C MET A 122 -5.56 9.00 -3.62
N HIS A 123 -5.88 7.82 -3.07
CA HIS A 123 -4.96 6.72 -2.81
C HIS A 123 -4.71 5.81 -4.02
N TYR A 124 -5.30 6.12 -5.18
CA TYR A 124 -5.30 5.25 -6.36
C TYR A 124 -4.75 5.95 -7.61
N LYS A 125 -4.15 5.15 -8.48
CA LYS A 125 -3.72 5.53 -9.83
C LYS A 125 -4.83 5.22 -10.83
N ILE A 126 -4.78 5.83 -12.02
CA ILE A 126 -5.76 5.58 -13.09
C ILE A 126 -5.77 4.09 -13.51
N SER A 127 -4.62 3.42 -13.46
CA SER A 127 -4.48 1.98 -13.68
C SER A 127 -5.31 1.13 -12.72
N ASP A 128 -5.57 1.61 -11.50
CA ASP A 128 -6.32 0.88 -10.50
C ASP A 128 -7.84 0.86 -10.80
N PHE A 129 -8.33 1.63 -11.77
CA PHE A 129 -9.77 1.66 -12.15
C PHE A 129 -10.13 0.64 -13.25
N THR A 130 -9.24 -0.32 -13.52
CA THR A 130 -9.41 -1.33 -14.58
C THR A 130 -10.21 -2.57 -14.14
N SER A 131 -10.40 -2.77 -12.83
CA SER A 131 -11.13 -3.92 -12.26
C SER A 131 -12.30 -3.47 -11.38
N LEU A 132 -13.42 -4.21 -11.43
CA LEU A 132 -14.54 -4.01 -10.50
C LEU A 132 -14.15 -4.27 -9.04
N LEU A 133 -13.20 -5.19 -8.81
CA LEU A 133 -12.69 -5.48 -7.46
C LEU A 133 -12.08 -4.22 -6.82
N ALA A 134 -11.41 -3.35 -7.58
CA ALA A 134 -10.81 -2.11 -7.07
C ALA A 134 -11.80 -1.19 -6.36
N PHE A 135 -13.07 -1.21 -6.79
CA PHE A 135 -14.10 -0.39 -6.20
C PHE A 135 -14.43 -0.79 -4.77
N ASN A 136 -14.13 -2.02 -4.31
CA ASN A 136 -14.35 -2.42 -2.92
C ASN A 136 -13.65 -1.46 -1.93
N SER A 137 -12.38 -1.17 -2.18
CA SER A 137 -11.49 -0.42 -1.31
C SER A 137 -11.70 1.08 -1.47
N ILE A 138 -12.15 1.54 -2.64
CA ILE A 138 -12.66 2.89 -2.85
C ILE A 138 -13.94 3.09 -2.03
N PHE A 139 -14.90 2.16 -2.10
CA PHE A 139 -16.15 2.23 -1.32
C PHE A 139 -15.90 2.18 0.19
N PHE A 140 -14.95 1.38 0.67
CA PHE A 140 -14.54 1.42 2.09
C PHE A 140 -13.97 2.78 2.49
N GLN A 141 -13.06 3.37 1.71
CA GLN A 141 -12.48 4.68 2.02
C GLN A 141 -13.51 5.82 1.92
N ILE A 142 -14.42 5.80 0.94
CA ILE A 142 -15.58 6.69 0.87
C ILE A 142 -16.47 6.52 2.10
N GLY A 143 -16.73 5.29 2.52
CA GLY A 143 -17.54 4.94 3.69
C GLY A 143 -16.97 5.50 4.99
N PHE A 144 -15.71 5.17 5.31
CA PHE A 144 -14.99 5.73 6.45
C PHE A 144 -14.86 7.25 6.34
N GLY A 145 -14.56 7.78 5.15
CA GLY A 145 -14.40 9.21 4.93
C GLY A 145 -15.66 10.02 5.19
N ALA A 146 -16.83 9.46 4.88
CA ALA A 146 -18.13 10.04 5.23
C ALA A 146 -18.40 9.99 6.75
N ILE A 147 -18.12 8.85 7.41
CA ILE A 147 -18.26 8.71 8.87
C ILE A 147 -17.37 9.73 9.60
N LEU A 148 -16.10 9.84 9.20
CA LEU A 148 -15.14 10.80 9.77
C LEU A 148 -15.60 12.26 9.54
N LEU A 149 -16.09 12.58 8.34
CA LEU A 149 -16.66 13.90 8.07
C LEU A 149 -17.91 14.20 8.93
N TRP A 150 -18.79 13.22 9.13
CA TRP A 150 -19.92 13.34 10.05
C TRP A 150 -19.46 13.58 11.51
N ILE A 151 -18.37 12.94 11.95
CA ILE A 151 -17.77 13.21 13.27
C ILE A 151 -17.23 14.65 13.38
N VAL A 152 -16.58 15.18 12.34
CA VAL A 152 -16.08 16.58 12.36
C VAL A 152 -17.23 17.58 12.41
N ILE A 153 -18.29 17.37 11.62
CA ILE A 153 -19.45 18.28 11.54
C ILE A 153 -20.23 18.31 12.86
N ASN A 154 -20.48 17.15 13.48
CA ASN A 154 -21.32 17.06 14.68
C ASN A 154 -20.52 17.20 15.99
N PHE A 155 -19.21 16.97 15.97
CA PHE A 155 -18.35 17.09 17.14
C PHE A 155 -17.15 18.01 16.89
N ASN A 156 -15.98 17.47 16.50
CA ASN A 156 -14.75 18.20 16.24
C ASN A 156 -13.68 17.31 15.57
N LEU A 157 -12.66 17.96 15.00
CA LEU A 157 -11.55 17.32 14.31
C LEU A 157 -10.74 16.34 15.18
N LYS A 158 -10.56 16.62 16.49
CA LYS A 158 -9.79 15.73 17.38
C LYS A 158 -10.45 14.35 17.54
N ARG A 159 -11.78 14.30 17.57
CA ARG A 159 -12.52 13.03 17.64
C ARG A 159 -12.46 12.25 16.32
N ALA A 160 -12.41 12.93 15.18
CA ALA A 160 -12.24 12.27 13.89
C ALA A 160 -10.83 11.69 13.75
N ILE A 161 -9.78 12.44 14.14
CA ILE A 161 -8.40 11.92 14.22
C ILE A 161 -8.34 10.66 15.10
N LEU A 162 -8.90 10.70 16.31
CA LEU A 162 -8.89 9.55 17.22
C LEU A 162 -9.63 8.33 16.63
N LEU A 163 -10.78 8.54 15.97
CA LEU A 163 -11.53 7.46 15.33
C LEU A 163 -10.77 6.88 14.13
N HIS A 164 -10.13 7.74 13.33
CA HIS A 164 -9.31 7.32 12.19
C HIS A 164 -8.09 6.52 12.66
N SER A 165 -7.36 6.99 13.67
CA SER A 165 -6.28 6.23 14.33
C SER A 165 -6.74 4.85 14.83
N LEU A 166 -7.94 4.76 15.41
CA LEU A 166 -8.51 3.50 15.90
C LEU A 166 -8.93 2.55 14.76
N ILE A 167 -9.50 3.07 13.67
CA ILE A 167 -9.81 2.30 12.46
C ILE A 167 -8.52 1.73 11.88
N ASN A 168 -7.49 2.56 11.69
CA ASN A 168 -6.21 2.11 11.12
C ASN A 168 -5.53 1.08 12.04
N LEU A 169 -5.55 1.29 13.36
CA LEU A 169 -5.03 0.30 14.32
C LEU A 169 -5.76 -1.03 14.21
N THR A 170 -7.09 -1.00 14.03
CA THR A 170 -7.92 -2.20 13.85
C THR A 170 -7.51 -2.94 12.57
N LEU A 171 -7.39 -2.22 11.44
CA LEU A 171 -7.01 -2.78 10.15
C LEU A 171 -5.60 -3.40 10.18
N PHE A 172 -4.59 -2.68 10.68
CA PHE A 172 -3.24 -3.22 10.83
C PHE A 172 -3.18 -4.40 11.81
N THR A 173 -4.03 -4.44 12.83
CA THR A 173 -4.09 -5.59 13.76
C THR A 173 -4.63 -6.83 13.04
N PHE A 174 -5.68 -6.68 12.22
CA PHE A 174 -6.17 -7.78 11.39
C PHE A 174 -5.13 -8.23 10.36
N GLU A 175 -4.44 -7.31 9.69
CA GLU A 175 -3.37 -7.60 8.73
C GLU A 175 -2.20 -8.36 9.40
N TYR A 176 -1.76 -7.92 10.58
CA TYR A 176 -0.74 -8.61 11.37
C TYR A 176 -1.15 -10.06 11.68
N PHE A 177 -2.35 -10.28 12.21
CA PHE A 177 -2.81 -11.64 12.53
C PHE A 177 -3.05 -12.49 11.29
N TYR A 178 -3.49 -11.91 10.18
CA TYR A 178 -3.60 -12.61 8.90
C TYR A 178 -2.23 -13.11 8.42
N ILE A 179 -1.24 -12.21 8.34
CA ILE A 179 0.12 -12.57 7.90
C ILE A 179 0.73 -13.64 8.81
N ILE A 180 0.60 -13.51 10.13
CA ILE A 180 1.20 -14.47 11.09
C ILE A 180 0.55 -15.86 11.03
N ASN A 181 -0.74 -15.97 10.68
CA ASN A 181 -1.44 -17.26 10.60
C ASN A 181 -1.33 -17.93 9.21
N GLU A 182 -1.36 -17.15 8.13
CA GLU A 182 -1.32 -17.69 6.75
C GLU A 182 0.12 -17.91 6.22
N THR A 183 1.12 -17.24 6.79
CA THR A 183 2.51 -17.37 6.32
C THR A 183 3.20 -18.58 6.97
N ASP A 184 3.65 -19.51 6.14
CA ASP A 184 4.53 -20.60 6.57
C ASP A 184 5.96 -20.09 6.76
N PHE A 185 6.35 -19.88 8.02
CA PHE A 185 7.70 -19.49 8.46
C PHE A 185 8.68 -20.65 8.64
N SER A 186 8.32 -21.88 8.25
CA SER A 186 9.25 -23.01 8.27
C SER A 186 10.42 -22.79 7.30
N GLN A 187 11.55 -23.43 7.60
CA GLN A 187 12.71 -23.48 6.71
C GLN A 187 12.41 -24.46 5.58
N LYS A 188 12.59 -24.00 4.34
CA LYS A 188 12.31 -24.75 3.11
C LYS A 188 13.61 -24.95 2.33
N ARG A 189 13.67 -26.08 1.63
CA ARG A 189 14.80 -26.46 0.80
C ARG A 189 14.30 -27.10 -0.49
N ILE A 190 14.92 -26.70 -1.60
CA ILE A 190 14.78 -27.34 -2.91
C ILE A 190 16.17 -27.62 -3.45
N GLU A 191 16.30 -28.79 -4.06
CA GLU A 191 17.53 -29.23 -4.67
C GLU A 191 17.21 -30.00 -5.93
N ASN A 192 17.72 -29.53 -7.08
CA ASN A 192 17.56 -30.22 -8.36
C ASN A 192 18.94 -30.37 -9.04
N LYS A 193 18.97 -30.45 -10.38
CA LYS A 193 20.21 -30.55 -11.16
C LYS A 193 20.90 -29.20 -11.40
N GLU A 194 20.13 -28.13 -11.46
CA GLU A 194 20.55 -26.76 -11.80
C GLU A 194 20.90 -25.95 -10.55
N ILE A 195 20.11 -26.10 -9.48
CA ILE A 195 20.18 -25.25 -8.28
C ILE A 195 20.06 -26.02 -6.96
N TYR A 196 20.64 -25.44 -5.92
CA TYR A 196 20.33 -25.65 -4.51
C TYR A 196 19.76 -24.34 -3.94
N VAL A 197 18.62 -24.39 -3.27
CA VAL A 197 18.04 -23.24 -2.58
C VAL A 197 17.53 -23.66 -1.21
N GLU A 198 18.01 -22.98 -0.17
CA GLU A 198 17.54 -23.11 1.21
C GLU A 198 17.06 -21.73 1.67
N TRP A 199 15.79 -21.60 2.06
CA TRP A 199 15.23 -20.32 2.48
C TRP A 199 14.31 -20.42 3.69
N LYS A 200 14.20 -19.31 4.41
CA LYS A 200 13.30 -19.14 5.55
C LYS A 200 12.67 -17.75 5.48
N LYS A 201 11.35 -17.69 5.66
CA LYS A 201 10.60 -16.43 5.83
C LYS A 201 10.69 -15.98 7.29
N GLU A 202 10.73 -14.67 7.51
CA GLU A 202 10.58 -14.07 8.83
C GLU A 202 9.69 -12.83 8.74
N PHE A 203 8.86 -12.59 9.76
CA PHE A 203 8.06 -11.38 9.82
C PHE A 203 8.95 -10.17 10.15
N ASN A 204 8.96 -9.17 9.27
CA ASN A 204 9.78 -7.98 9.34
C ASN A 204 9.16 -6.93 10.29
N PHE A 205 9.04 -7.26 11.58
CA PHE A 205 8.41 -6.35 12.55
C PHE A 205 9.20 -5.06 12.77
N LEU A 206 10.54 -5.16 12.82
CA LEU A 206 11.48 -4.06 13.05
C LEU A 206 12.53 -4.04 11.93
N PRO A 207 13.06 -2.87 11.55
CA PRO A 207 14.18 -2.79 10.60
C PRO A 207 15.36 -3.63 11.10
N LYS A 208 15.75 -4.64 10.32
CA LYS A 208 16.94 -5.45 10.54
C LYS A 208 18.04 -5.02 9.57
N ARG A 209 19.30 -5.27 9.92
CA ARG A 209 20.41 -5.11 8.99
C ARG A 209 20.31 -6.17 7.88
N GLN A 210 20.33 -5.70 6.64
CA GLN A 210 20.49 -6.55 5.46
C GLN A 210 21.95 -6.94 5.31
N GLU A 211 22.20 -8.22 5.04
CA GLU A 211 23.54 -8.77 4.86
C GLU A 211 23.51 -9.71 3.66
N ILE A 212 24.31 -9.44 2.64
CA ILE A 212 24.49 -10.30 1.47
C ILE A 212 25.97 -10.64 1.31
N THR A 213 26.26 -11.92 1.11
CA THR A 213 27.57 -12.42 0.68
C THR A 213 27.35 -13.15 -0.62
N ALA A 214 27.98 -12.69 -1.70
CA ALA A 214 27.86 -13.27 -3.03
C ALA A 214 29.23 -13.73 -3.55
N SER A 215 29.18 -14.79 -4.35
CA SER A 215 30.25 -15.28 -5.22
C SER A 215 29.71 -15.29 -6.66
N GLU A 216 30.47 -15.86 -7.59
CA GLU A 216 30.04 -15.99 -8.98
C GLU A 216 28.82 -16.94 -9.09
N THR A 217 28.89 -18.12 -8.43
CA THR A 217 27.86 -19.19 -8.51
C THR A 217 26.85 -19.22 -7.35
N SER A 218 27.00 -18.40 -6.31
CA SER A 218 26.14 -18.49 -5.11
C SER A 218 25.98 -17.18 -4.35
N PHE A 219 24.88 -17.05 -3.61
CA PHE A 219 24.70 -16.00 -2.60
C PHE A 219 24.05 -16.51 -1.32
N GLU A 220 24.45 -15.92 -0.18
CA GLU A 220 23.73 -15.97 1.09
C GLU A 220 23.23 -14.56 1.41
N ALA A 221 21.91 -14.41 1.55
CA ALA A 221 21.24 -13.16 1.86
C ALA A 221 20.41 -13.30 3.14
N LYS A 222 20.47 -12.30 4.02
CA LYS A 222 19.75 -12.25 5.31
C LYS A 222 18.95 -10.96 5.44
N ASN A 223 17.70 -11.09 5.90
CA ASN A 223 16.76 -10.00 6.18
C ASN A 223 16.38 -9.12 4.98
N TYR A 224 16.53 -9.61 3.75
CA TYR A 224 16.06 -8.90 2.55
C TYR A 224 14.57 -9.13 2.33
N ASP A 225 13.83 -8.14 1.84
CA ASP A 225 12.59 -8.46 1.12
C ASP A 225 12.90 -9.03 -0.28
N ALA A 226 11.90 -9.65 -0.89
CA ALA A 226 12.04 -10.34 -2.15
C ALA A 226 12.53 -9.44 -3.32
N LEU A 227 12.10 -8.17 -3.34
CA LEU A 227 12.35 -7.27 -4.45
C LEU A 227 13.72 -6.59 -4.33
N GLU A 228 14.10 -6.20 -3.11
CA GLU A 228 15.44 -5.70 -2.81
C GLU A 228 16.50 -6.79 -3.00
N LEU A 229 16.20 -8.06 -2.69
CA LEU A 229 17.12 -9.17 -2.99
C LEU A 229 17.33 -9.35 -4.51
N TYR A 230 16.25 -9.37 -5.29
CA TYR A 230 16.35 -9.44 -6.76
C TYR A 230 17.16 -8.26 -7.34
N ARG A 231 16.94 -7.05 -6.84
CA ARG A 231 17.69 -5.85 -7.23
C ARG A 231 19.16 -5.88 -6.80
N ALA A 232 19.48 -6.49 -5.66
CA ALA A 232 20.85 -6.62 -5.18
C ALA A 232 21.71 -7.58 -6.01
N ILE A 233 21.09 -8.55 -6.70
CA ILE A 233 21.80 -9.53 -7.55
C ILE A 233 21.71 -9.24 -9.06
N GLN A 234 20.81 -8.37 -9.51
CA GLN A 234 20.69 -7.97 -10.93
C GLN A 234 21.74 -6.91 -11.33
N PRO A 235 22.40 -7.03 -12.50
CA PRO A 235 23.16 -5.94 -13.07
C PRO A 235 22.25 -4.80 -13.57
N LEU A 236 22.69 -3.56 -13.35
CA LEU A 236 21.91 -2.31 -13.48
C LEU A 236 21.32 -2.01 -14.87
N ASP A 237 21.81 -2.65 -15.94
CA ASP A 237 21.50 -2.27 -17.33
C ASP A 237 20.29 -3.00 -17.94
N LYS A 238 19.71 -3.99 -17.25
CA LYS A 238 18.49 -4.68 -17.73
C LYS A 238 17.26 -3.90 -17.30
N LYS A 239 16.40 -3.52 -18.26
CA LYS A 239 15.09 -2.90 -18.01
C LYS A 239 14.36 -3.69 -16.93
N GLU A 240 14.04 -3.04 -15.80
CA GLU A 240 13.24 -3.66 -14.75
C GLU A 240 11.98 -4.26 -15.37
N LYS A 241 11.88 -5.60 -15.36
CA LYS A 241 10.56 -6.23 -15.34
C LYS A 241 9.85 -5.62 -14.13
N GLN A 242 8.66 -5.06 -14.34
CA GLN A 242 7.91 -4.51 -13.22
C GLN A 242 7.52 -5.68 -12.32
N LEU A 243 8.27 -5.88 -11.24
CA LEU A 243 8.05 -6.91 -10.24
C LEU A 243 7.48 -6.27 -8.98
N PHE A 244 6.79 -7.07 -8.17
CA PHE A 244 6.39 -6.71 -6.82
C PHE A 244 6.54 -7.93 -5.90
N ALA A 245 6.76 -7.67 -4.61
CA ALA A 245 6.72 -8.70 -3.59
C ALA A 245 5.25 -9.11 -3.33
N LYS A 246 4.95 -10.41 -3.38
CA LYS A 246 3.59 -10.89 -3.08
C LYS A 246 3.23 -10.80 -1.59
N GLU A 247 4.23 -10.78 -0.72
CA GLU A 247 4.07 -10.86 0.73
C GLU A 247 4.64 -9.60 1.40
N PRO A 248 3.81 -8.59 1.71
CA PRO A 248 4.27 -7.39 2.40
C PRO A 248 4.76 -7.73 3.81
N PHE A 249 5.74 -6.97 4.30
CA PHE A 249 6.34 -7.15 5.62
C PHE A 249 7.01 -8.53 5.88
N ILE A 250 7.24 -9.35 4.84
CA ILE A 250 8.05 -10.57 4.95
C ILE A 250 9.48 -10.26 4.50
N SER A 251 10.45 -10.66 5.33
CA SER A 251 11.85 -10.74 4.93
C SER A 251 12.31 -12.20 4.85
N TYR A 252 13.38 -12.39 4.09
CA TYR A 252 13.90 -13.68 3.69
C TYR A 252 15.34 -13.84 4.19
N THR A 253 15.64 -15.03 4.66
CA THR A 253 17.01 -15.57 4.67
C THR A 253 17.09 -16.61 3.56
N ILE A 254 17.99 -16.45 2.59
CA ILE A 254 18.14 -17.34 1.43
C ILE A 254 19.62 -17.68 1.24
N ASN A 255 19.91 -18.96 1.08
CA ASN A 255 21.17 -19.48 0.54
C ASN A 255 20.85 -20.12 -0.82
N PHE A 256 21.39 -19.57 -1.89
CA PHE A 256 21.14 -19.97 -3.29
C PHE A 256 22.47 -20.32 -3.96
N GLN A 257 22.53 -21.46 -4.64
CA GLN A 257 23.75 -21.95 -5.28
C GLN A 257 23.41 -22.61 -6.62
N LEU A 258 24.13 -22.24 -7.67
CA LEU A 258 24.14 -22.95 -8.95
C LEU A 258 24.94 -24.25 -8.82
N LYS A 259 24.61 -25.26 -9.63
CA LYS A 259 25.27 -26.57 -9.66
C LYS A 259 26.05 -26.79 -10.96
N ASP A 260 27.19 -27.46 -10.84
CA ASP A 260 28.24 -27.59 -11.87
C ASP A 260 27.87 -28.22 -13.23
N SER A 261 26.61 -28.60 -13.49
CA SER A 261 26.21 -29.05 -14.83
C SER A 261 26.31 -27.97 -15.91
N ILE A 262 26.51 -26.71 -15.53
CA ILE A 262 26.69 -25.54 -16.41
C ILE A 262 28.19 -25.24 -16.66
N ASN A 263 29.07 -25.51 -15.69
CA ASN A 263 30.48 -25.09 -15.68
C ASN A 263 31.42 -25.83 -16.65
N ALA A 264 30.90 -26.69 -17.53
CA ALA A 264 31.73 -27.58 -18.36
C ALA A 264 32.17 -26.99 -19.73
N ASN A 265 31.56 -25.91 -20.24
CA ASN A 265 31.72 -25.55 -21.67
C ASN A 265 31.81 -24.05 -22.04
N SER A 266 31.72 -23.09 -21.12
CA SER A 266 31.80 -21.65 -21.46
C SER A 266 32.94 -20.93 -20.75
N GLY A 267 34.16 -21.07 -21.30
CA GLY A 267 35.28 -20.19 -20.96
C GLY A 267 35.09 -18.79 -21.53
N LEU A 268 34.22 -17.97 -20.91
CA LEU A 268 34.05 -16.52 -21.08
C LEU A 268 33.06 -16.05 -20.00
N GLY A 269 33.40 -14.99 -19.24
CA GLY A 269 32.73 -14.64 -17.98
C GLY A 269 31.22 -14.37 -18.11
N LEU A 270 30.42 -15.28 -17.55
CA LEU A 270 28.98 -15.23 -17.35
C LEU A 270 28.70 -16.08 -16.10
N ASP A 271 28.19 -15.49 -15.02
CA ASP A 271 27.74 -16.27 -13.84
C ASP A 271 26.66 -15.50 -13.04
N LEU A 272 26.94 -14.25 -12.62
CA LEU A 272 25.98 -13.39 -11.93
C LEU A 272 24.67 -13.17 -12.70
N ASP A 273 24.74 -13.15 -14.03
CA ASP A 273 23.58 -12.98 -14.90
C ASP A 273 22.67 -14.22 -14.90
N GLU A 274 23.26 -15.42 -14.86
CA GLU A 274 22.56 -16.70 -14.77
C GLU A 274 22.04 -16.95 -13.35
N LEU A 275 22.83 -16.62 -12.33
CA LEU A 275 22.44 -16.62 -10.92
C LEU A 275 21.18 -15.78 -10.69
N ALA A 276 21.13 -14.56 -11.27
CA ALA A 276 19.97 -13.68 -11.18
C ALA A 276 18.76 -14.18 -11.98
N GLU A 277 18.97 -14.79 -13.15
CA GLU A 277 17.89 -15.38 -13.96
C GLU A 277 17.27 -16.62 -13.29
N GLN A 278 18.09 -17.52 -12.76
CA GLN A 278 17.64 -18.71 -12.03
C GLN A 278 16.95 -18.32 -10.72
N TYR A 279 17.44 -17.31 -10.00
CA TYR A 279 16.73 -16.77 -8.83
C TYR A 279 15.38 -16.14 -9.20
N LEU A 280 15.27 -15.42 -10.33
CA LEU A 280 13.99 -14.88 -10.78
C LEU A 280 12.98 -15.98 -11.09
N LYS A 281 13.42 -17.02 -11.82
CA LYS A 281 12.62 -18.21 -12.14
C LYS A 281 12.13 -18.87 -10.86
N PHE A 282 13.05 -19.19 -9.93
CA PHE A 282 12.72 -19.72 -8.60
C PHE A 282 11.71 -18.84 -7.86
N SER A 283 11.91 -17.52 -7.84
CA SER A 283 11.07 -16.58 -7.09
C SER A 283 9.66 -16.47 -7.66
N ILE A 284 9.48 -16.60 -8.98
CA ILE A 284 8.17 -16.63 -9.63
C ILE A 284 7.49 -17.97 -9.38
N GLU A 285 8.19 -19.09 -9.58
CA GLU A 285 7.67 -20.45 -9.35
C GLU A 285 7.17 -20.66 -7.91
N HIS A 286 7.84 -20.04 -6.93
CA HIS A 286 7.52 -20.18 -5.50
C HIS A 286 6.68 -19.04 -4.92
N ASN A 287 6.06 -18.21 -5.78
CA ASN A 287 5.18 -17.09 -5.38
C ASN A 287 5.84 -16.05 -4.44
N ILE A 288 7.16 -15.87 -4.54
CA ILE A 288 7.94 -14.88 -3.79
C ILE A 288 7.85 -13.51 -4.51
N LEU A 289 7.99 -13.52 -5.83
CA LEU A 289 7.83 -12.36 -6.72
C LEU A 289 6.76 -12.64 -7.77
N ALA A 290 6.14 -11.57 -8.28
CA ALA A 290 5.28 -11.67 -9.46
C ALA A 290 5.50 -10.48 -10.43
N PRO A 291 5.31 -10.71 -11.75
CA PRO A 291 5.27 -9.64 -12.74
C PRO A 291 3.96 -8.84 -12.63
N LYS A 292 4.04 -7.52 -12.85
CA LYS A 292 2.90 -6.62 -13.10
C LYS A 292 2.44 -6.73 -14.55
#